data_AF-A0A0Q8Q8D5-F1
#
_entry.id   AF-A0A0Q8Q8D5-F1
#
_cell.length_a   1.000
_cell.length_b   1.000
_cell.length_c   1.000
_cell.angle_alpha   90.00
_cell.angle_beta   90.00
_cell.angle_gamma   90.00
#
_symmetry.space_group_name_H-M   'P 1'
#
loop_
_entity.id
_entity.type
_entity.pdbx_description
1 polymer ?
#
loop_
_entity_poly.entity_id
_entity_poly.type
_entity_poly.pdbx_seq_one_letter_code
_entity_poly.pdbx_strand_id
1 'polypeptide(L)'
;MYEANRAHKSCIYLDDMIYSPKVPVFRDDDYGLLDEPFVASMLTAPAVNRGAVARNEPQRLGELEAAMLARIDAFEHVTFSVLDRKGAAAAAFEAQFTGEEFK
;
A
#
# COMPACT_ATOMS: atom_id res chain seq x y z
N MET A 1 -2.49 14.98 -5.17
CA MET A 1 -2.81 13.53 -5.17
C MET A 1 -3.82 13.11 -6.23
N TYR A 2 -5.14 13.27 -6.05
CA TYR A 2 -6.12 12.62 -6.96
C TYR A 2 -6.11 13.12 -8.41
N GLU A 3 -6.19 14.44 -8.61
CA GLU A 3 -6.19 15.03 -9.95
C GLU A 3 -4.83 14.86 -10.64
N ALA A 4 -3.75 15.05 -9.90
CA ALA A 4 -2.38 14.85 -10.38
C ALA A 4 -2.17 13.40 -10.87
N ASN A 5 -2.58 12.40 -10.09
CA ASN A 5 -2.49 10.99 -10.51
C ASN A 5 -3.38 10.66 -11.72
N ARG A 6 -4.59 11.25 -11.81
CA ARG A 6 -5.45 11.10 -12.99
C ARG A 6 -4.82 11.73 -14.23
N ALA A 7 -4.17 12.88 -14.10
CA ALA A 7 -3.49 13.57 -15.19
C ALA A 7 -2.20 12.85 -15.61
N HIS A 8 -1.50 12.19 -14.68
CA HIS A 8 -0.27 11.44 -14.93
C HIS A 8 -0.47 10.25 -15.88
N LYS A 9 -1.68 9.67 -15.92
CA LYS A 9 -2.08 8.58 -16.85
C LYS A 9 -1.19 7.33 -16.85
N SER A 10 -0.40 7.12 -15.79
CA SER A 10 0.35 5.90 -15.58
C SER A 10 -0.12 5.15 -14.35
N CYS A 11 -0.10 3.83 -14.45
CA CYS A 11 -0.42 2.91 -13.35
C CYS A 11 0.72 2.78 -12.31
N ILE A 12 1.82 3.52 -12.47
CA ILE A 12 2.90 3.65 -11.47
C ILE A 12 2.55 4.67 -10.37
N TYR A 13 1.71 5.65 -10.71
CA TYR A 13 1.31 6.77 -9.86
C TYR A 13 2.47 7.70 -9.46
N LEU A 14 2.11 8.90 -9.02
CA LEU A 14 3.00 9.88 -8.40
C LEU A 14 3.20 9.55 -6.92
N ASP A 15 4.25 10.14 -6.33
CA ASP A 15 4.63 9.94 -4.93
C ASP A 15 3.86 10.84 -3.95
N ASP A 16 2.80 11.51 -4.41
CA ASP A 16 1.86 12.23 -3.56
C ASP A 16 1.31 11.34 -2.44
N MET A 17 1.34 11.86 -1.21
CA MET A 17 0.74 11.22 -0.04
C MET A 17 -0.25 12.15 0.66
N ILE A 18 -1.23 11.58 1.36
CA ILE A 18 -2.15 12.33 2.23
C ILE A 18 -1.95 11.87 3.67
N TYR A 19 -1.58 12.80 4.55
CA TYR A 19 -1.57 12.61 6.00
C TYR A 19 -2.92 13.05 6.58
N SER A 20 -3.63 12.11 7.22
CA SER A 20 -4.90 12.33 7.89
C SER A 20 -4.72 12.09 9.39
N PRO A 21 -4.52 13.14 10.20
CA PRO A 21 -4.43 12.98 11.63
C PRO A 21 -5.82 12.73 12.22
N LYS A 22 -5.86 12.02 13.34
CA LYS A 22 -7.04 11.84 14.17
C LYS A 22 -8.24 11.16 13.47
N VAL A 23 -7.98 10.15 12.66
CA VAL A 23 -9.05 9.35 12.00
C VAL A 23 -9.65 8.38 13.02
N PRO A 24 -10.98 8.37 13.20
CA PRO A 24 -11.64 7.42 14.09
C PRO A 24 -11.72 6.02 13.46
N VAL A 25 -11.32 5.02 14.21
CA VAL A 25 -11.51 3.59 13.91
C VAL A 25 -12.59 3.07 14.84
N PHE A 26 -13.69 2.62 14.25
CA PHE A 26 -14.92 2.26 14.97
C PHE A 26 -15.47 0.89 14.57
N ARG A 27 -14.74 0.14 13.73
CA ARG A 27 -15.09 -1.24 13.36
C ARG A 27 -13.90 -2.17 13.48
N ASP A 28 -14.20 -3.43 13.80
CA ASP A 28 -13.26 -4.55 13.74
C ASP A 28 -13.16 -5.16 12.33
N ASP A 29 -12.36 -6.22 12.21
CA ASP A 29 -12.11 -6.93 10.95
C ASP A 29 -13.35 -7.68 10.40
N ASP A 30 -14.31 -8.02 11.28
CA ASP A 30 -15.59 -8.63 10.94
C ASP A 30 -16.68 -7.57 10.65
N TYR A 31 -16.29 -6.29 10.56
CA TYR A 31 -17.16 -5.12 10.40
C TYR A 31 -18.12 -4.88 11.57
N GLY A 32 -17.92 -5.53 12.73
CA GLY A 32 -18.61 -5.22 13.98
C GLY A 32 -18.28 -3.81 14.46
N LEU A 33 -19.19 -3.16 15.21
CA LEU A 33 -18.87 -1.88 15.86
C LEU A 33 -18.03 -2.14 17.11
N LEU A 34 -17.00 -1.33 17.32
CA LEU A 34 -16.21 -1.36 18.55
C LEU A 34 -16.98 -0.70 19.70
N ASP A 35 -16.98 -1.33 20.88
CA ASP A 35 -17.51 -0.73 22.11
C ASP A 35 -16.77 0.58 22.46
N GLU A 36 -15.47 0.61 22.22
CA GLU A 36 -14.61 1.77 22.42
C GLU A 36 -13.85 2.12 21.12
N PRO A 37 -14.35 3.07 20.31
CA PRO A 37 -13.62 3.57 19.16
C PRO A 37 -12.32 4.25 19.57
N PHE A 38 -11.28 4.07 18.76
CA PHE A 38 -9.99 4.73 18.97
C PHE A 38 -9.61 5.61 17.79
N VAL A 39 -8.55 6.38 17.95
CA VAL A 39 -8.10 7.36 16.98
C VAL A 39 -6.68 7.02 16.53
N ALA A 40 -6.46 7.01 15.22
CA ALA A 40 -5.16 6.78 14.61
C ALA A 40 -4.80 7.90 13.62
N SER A 41 -3.52 8.04 13.30
CA SER A 41 -3.11 8.81 12.13
C SER A 41 -3.00 7.88 10.93
N MET A 42 -3.49 8.29 9.77
CA MET A 42 -3.39 7.52 8.53
C MET A 42 -2.53 8.26 7.52
N LEU A 43 -1.61 7.55 6.88
CA LEU A 43 -0.86 8.03 5.73
C LEU A 43 -1.31 7.24 4.50
N THR A 44 -1.89 7.93 3.52
CA THR A 44 -2.38 7.31 2.28
C THR A 44 -1.37 7.56 1.17
N ALA A 45 -0.80 6.50 0.62
CA ALA A 45 0.11 6.54 -0.52
C ALA A 45 -0.26 5.43 -1.52
N PRO A 46 -0.31 5.70 -2.84
CA PRO A 46 -0.64 4.68 -3.82
C PRO A 46 0.56 3.73 -4.06
N ALA A 47 0.35 2.43 -3.92
CA ALA A 47 1.28 1.44 -4.45
C ALA A 47 1.21 1.39 -5.99
N VAL A 48 2.29 0.97 -6.66
CA VAL A 48 2.27 0.71 -8.10
C VAL A 48 1.23 -0.37 -8.43
N ASN A 49 0.41 -0.16 -9.46
CA ASN A 49 -0.51 -1.19 -9.95
C ASN A 49 0.20 -2.09 -10.96
N ARG A 50 1.01 -3.04 -10.46
CA ARG A 50 1.81 -3.98 -11.28
C ARG A 50 0.98 -4.66 -12.37
N GLY A 51 -0.21 -5.13 -12.02
CA GLY A 51 -1.09 -5.84 -12.96
C GLY A 51 -1.57 -4.94 -14.11
N ALA A 52 -1.86 -3.67 -13.84
CA ALA A 52 -2.25 -2.72 -14.88
C ALA A 52 -1.06 -2.26 -15.72
N VAL A 53 0.12 -2.04 -15.12
CA VAL A 53 1.35 -1.74 -15.87
C VAL A 53 1.66 -2.89 -16.84
N ALA A 54 1.63 -4.14 -16.38
CA ALA A 54 1.92 -5.30 -17.24
C ALA A 54 1.01 -5.38 -18.47
N ARG A 55 -0.25 -4.91 -18.36
CA ARG A 55 -1.22 -4.92 -19.46
C ARG A 55 -1.15 -3.70 -20.37
N ASN A 56 -0.98 -2.52 -19.77
CA ASN A 56 -1.19 -1.24 -20.47
C ASN A 56 0.13 -0.52 -20.81
N GLU A 57 1.17 -0.77 -20.02
CA GLU A 57 2.48 -0.10 -20.10
C GLU A 57 3.63 -1.12 -19.89
N PRO A 58 3.64 -2.30 -20.57
CA PRO A 58 4.57 -3.39 -20.27
C PRO A 58 6.05 -2.98 -20.37
N GLN A 59 6.38 -2.01 -21.22
CA GLN A 59 7.72 -1.45 -21.36
C GLN A 59 8.26 -0.80 -20.08
N ARG A 60 7.38 -0.43 -19.14
CA ARG A 60 7.72 0.24 -17.88
C ARG A 60 7.86 -0.73 -16.70
N LEU A 61 7.73 -2.03 -16.92
CA LEU A 61 7.80 -3.03 -15.84
C LEU A 61 9.13 -2.99 -15.07
N GLY A 62 10.23 -2.64 -15.75
CA GLY A 62 11.54 -2.49 -15.11
C GLY A 62 11.64 -1.29 -14.15
N GLU A 63 10.70 -0.36 -14.18
CA GLU A 63 10.71 0.84 -13.32
C GLU A 63 10.06 0.59 -11.94
N LEU A 64 9.32 -0.52 -11.77
CA LEU A 64 8.37 -0.63 -10.67
C LEU A 64 9.03 -0.78 -9.31
N GLU A 65 10.13 -1.52 -9.25
CA GLU A 65 10.89 -1.73 -8.04
C GLU A 65 11.51 -0.40 -7.56
N ALA A 66 12.21 0.30 -8.45
CA ALA A 66 12.81 1.60 -8.14
C ALA A 66 11.76 2.63 -7.71
N ALA A 67 10.59 2.67 -8.37
CA ALA A 67 9.49 3.54 -7.98
C ALA A 67 8.95 3.21 -6.58
N MET A 68 8.79 1.93 -6.24
CA MET A 68 8.33 1.52 -4.91
C MET A 68 9.37 1.80 -3.83
N LEU A 69 10.65 1.54 -4.08
CA LEU A 69 11.74 1.84 -3.13
C LEU A 69 11.80 3.33 -2.82
N ALA A 70 11.84 4.18 -3.85
CA ALA A 70 11.86 5.63 -3.68
C ALA A 70 10.65 6.16 -2.89
N ARG A 71 9.48 5.53 -3.04
CA ARG A 71 8.27 5.88 -2.28
C ARG A 71 8.34 5.44 -0.83
N ILE A 72 8.90 4.25 -0.58
CA ILE A 72 9.07 3.68 0.77
C ILE A 72 10.14 4.43 1.57
N ASP A 73 11.13 5.04 0.91
CA ASP A 73 12.16 5.86 1.57
C ASP A 73 11.59 7.07 2.33
N ALA A 74 10.34 7.47 2.06
CA ALA A 74 9.64 8.49 2.82
C ALA A 74 9.22 8.05 4.24
N PHE A 75 9.35 6.75 4.56
CA PHE A 75 8.92 6.16 5.83
C PHE A 75 10.13 5.63 6.60
N GLU A 76 10.27 6.02 7.87
CA GLU A 76 11.32 5.50 8.75
C GLU A 76 11.12 4.01 9.06
N HIS A 77 9.88 3.58 9.21
CA HIS A 77 9.51 2.20 9.47
C HIS A 77 8.25 1.82 8.68
N VAL A 78 8.29 0.65 8.04
CA VAL A 78 7.16 0.11 7.28
C VAL A 78 6.84 -1.29 7.80
N THR A 79 5.62 -1.44 8.30
CA THR A 79 5.05 -2.74 8.65
C THR A 79 4.00 -3.12 7.61
N PHE A 80 4.07 -4.34 7.10
CA PHE A 80 3.04 -4.87 6.19
C PHE A 80 1.96 -5.58 6.99
N SER A 81 0.71 -5.26 6.68
CA SER A 81 -0.45 -6.04 7.10
C SER A 81 -1.20 -6.47 5.85
N VAL A 82 -1.42 -7.77 5.72
CA VAL A 82 -2.07 -8.36 4.54
C VAL A 82 -3.54 -8.59 4.85
N LEU A 83 -4.41 -7.80 4.23
CA LEU A 83 -5.84 -8.08 4.26
C LEU A 83 -6.14 -9.28 3.34
N ASP A 84 -6.31 -10.46 3.93
CA ASP A 84 -6.50 -11.69 3.19
C ASP A 84 -7.82 -12.39 3.51
N ARG A 85 -8.86 -12.05 2.75
CA ARG A 85 -10.19 -12.67 2.92
C ARG A 85 -10.25 -14.15 2.53
N LYS A 86 -9.25 -14.67 1.80
CA LYS A 86 -9.28 -16.03 1.23
C LYS A 86 -8.11 -16.91 1.69
N GLY A 87 -7.19 -16.40 2.49
CA GLY A 87 -6.00 -17.11 3.00
C GLY A 87 -4.86 -17.31 2.00
N ALA A 88 -5.00 -16.84 0.75
CA ALA A 88 -3.99 -17.04 -0.30
C ALA A 88 -2.94 -15.92 -0.35
N ALA A 89 -3.29 -14.69 0.01
CA ALA A 89 -2.39 -13.54 -0.05
C ALA A 89 -1.37 -13.55 1.11
N ALA A 90 -1.79 -13.95 2.31
CA ALA A 90 -0.95 -14.11 3.48
C ALA A 90 0.08 -15.22 3.25
N ALA A 91 -0.34 -16.39 2.78
CA ALA A 91 0.58 -17.50 2.46
C ALA A 91 1.62 -17.12 1.39
N ALA A 92 1.22 -16.40 0.35
CA ALA A 92 2.14 -15.91 -0.67
C ALA A 92 3.10 -14.84 -0.14
N PHE A 93 2.61 -13.96 0.74
CA PHE A 93 3.44 -12.97 1.42
C PHE A 93 4.47 -13.66 2.32
N GLU A 94 4.05 -14.59 3.17
CA GLU A 94 4.95 -15.36 4.03
C GLU A 94 6.01 -16.08 3.19
N ALA A 95 5.62 -16.85 2.16
CA ALA A 95 6.58 -17.55 1.31
C ALA A 95 7.64 -16.65 0.65
N GLN A 96 7.29 -15.37 0.39
CA GLN A 96 8.19 -14.40 -0.25
C GLN A 96 9.05 -13.62 0.75
N PHE A 97 8.55 -13.39 1.97
CA PHE A 97 9.15 -12.47 2.95
C PHE A 97 9.61 -13.15 4.25
N THR A 98 9.34 -14.45 4.47
CA THR A 98 9.98 -15.24 5.53
C THR A 98 11.26 -15.88 4.97
N GLY A 99 12.29 -15.05 4.82
CA GLY A 99 13.62 -15.44 4.36
C GLY A 99 14.62 -14.33 4.69
N GLU A 100 15.23 -14.46 5.86
CA GLU A 100 16.32 -13.64 6.43
C GLU A 100 15.98 -12.18 6.83
N GLU A 101 16.54 -11.80 7.98
CA GLU A 101 16.33 -10.55 8.71
C GLU A 101 16.62 -9.32 7.84
N PHE A 102 15.60 -8.47 7.64
CA PHE A 102 15.84 -7.05 7.37
C PHE A 102 16.31 -6.42 8.69
N LYS A 103 17.64 -6.31 8.86
CA LYS A 103 18.28 -5.52 9.91
C LYS A 103 18.19 -4.03 9.62
#